data_AF-A0A1Q7PBE5-F1
#
_entry.id   AF-A0A1Q7PBE5-F1
#
_cell.length_a   1.000
_cell.length_b   1.000
_cell.length_c   1.000
_cell.angle_alpha   90.00
_cell.angle_beta   90.00
_cell.angle_gamma   90.00
#
_symmetry.space_group_name_H-M   'P 1'
#
loop_
_entity.id
_entity.type
_entity.pdbx_description
1 polymer ?
#
loop_
_entity_poly.entity_id
_entity_poly.type
_entity_poly.pdbx_seq_one_letter_code
_entity_poly.pdbx_strand_id
1 'polypeptide(L)'
;MVGTIQATETVKLLLGLGEPLIGRLLTYDALGMRFREVRLRRDPKCPLCGTSPTIKDLAIHRNGAGAACEASPDNHREAAAAGVTPKAGG
;
A
#
# COMPACT_ATOMS: atom_id res chain seq x y z
N MET A 1 8.95 8.19 5.83
CA MET A 1 9.54 8.38 4.48
C MET A 1 8.55 8.09 3.35
N VAL A 2 7.88 6.92 3.33
CA VAL A 2 6.93 6.57 2.24
C VAL A 2 5.83 7.60 2.04
N GLY A 3 5.21 8.10 3.12
CA GLY A 3 4.19 9.15 3.02
C GLY A 3 4.71 10.47 2.42
N THR A 4 5.97 10.84 2.72
CA THR A 4 6.61 12.02 2.10
C THR A 4 6.80 11.81 0.61
N ILE A 5 7.25 10.62 0.18
CA ILE A 5 7.38 10.28 -1.24
C ILE A 5 6.02 10.37 -1.94
N GLN A 6 4.96 9.83 -1.31
CA GLN A 6 3.59 9.94 -1.84
C GLN A 6 3.14 11.41 -1.94
N ALA A 7 3.41 12.23 -0.92
CA ALA A 7 3.08 13.65 -0.96
C ALA A 7 3.83 14.39 -2.07
N THR A 8 5.10 14.07 -2.30
CA THR A 8 5.88 14.62 -3.41
C THR A 8 5.29 14.22 -4.77
N GLU A 9 4.90 12.95 -4.95
CA GLU A 9 4.21 12.51 -6.19
C GLU A 9 2.88 13.25 -6.38
N THR A 10 2.10 13.46 -5.32
CA THR A 10 0.86 14.24 -5.38
C THR A 10 1.12 15.67 -5.86
N VAL A 11 2.14 16.36 -5.32
CA VAL A 11 2.50 17.71 -5.77
C VAL A 11 2.91 17.72 -7.24
N LYS A 12 3.72 16.74 -7.69
CA LYS A 12 4.08 16.61 -9.11
C LYS A 12 2.86 16.47 -10.01
N LEU A 13 1.90 15.64 -9.61
CA LEU A 13 0.66 15.42 -10.36
C LEU A 13 -0.22 16.67 -10.40
N LEU A 14 -0.42 17.35 -9.26
CA LEU A 14 -1.27 18.54 -9.18
C LEU A 14 -0.73 19.71 -10.00
N LEU A 15 0.60 19.87 -10.04
CA LEU A 15 1.25 20.99 -10.73
C LEU A 15 1.72 20.65 -12.15
N GLY A 16 1.60 19.39 -12.58
CA GLY A 16 2.10 18.93 -13.88
C GLY A 16 3.63 19.03 -14.01
N LEU A 17 4.37 18.79 -12.93
CA LEU A 17 5.82 18.98 -12.87
C LEU A 17 6.59 17.65 -12.93
N GLY A 18 7.72 17.68 -13.63
CA GLY A 18 8.67 16.58 -13.71
C GLY A 18 8.08 15.31 -14.34
N GLU A 19 8.64 14.16 -13.97
CA GLU A 19 8.16 12.85 -14.41
C GLU A 19 7.57 12.08 -13.22
N PRO A 20 6.24 11.94 -13.13
CA PRO A 20 5.60 11.13 -12.09
C PRO A 20 5.96 9.64 -12.18
N LEU A 21 5.83 8.93 -11.06
CA LEU A 21 6.02 7.48 -10.98
C LEU A 21 4.84 6.67 -11.56
N ILE A 22 4.05 7.24 -12.47
CA ILE A 22 2.93 6.55 -13.12
C ILE A 22 3.44 5.30 -13.84
N GLY A 23 2.76 4.17 -13.62
CA GLY A 23 3.13 2.87 -14.22
C GLY A 23 4.42 2.27 -13.65
N ARG A 24 4.93 2.80 -12.53
CA ARG A 24 6.12 2.30 -11.85
C ARG A 24 5.82 2.05 -10.38
N LEU A 25 6.30 0.93 -9.86
CA LEU A 25 6.31 0.63 -8.44
C LEU A 25 7.69 0.97 -7.88
N LEU A 26 7.74 1.89 -6.92
CA LEU A 26 8.94 2.18 -6.16
C LEU A 26 8.96 1.33 -4.88
N THR A 27 9.93 0.43 -4.77
CA THR A 27 10.19 -0.34 -3.55
C THR A 27 11.33 0.30 -2.76
N TYR A 28 11.15 0.43 -1.45
CA TYR A 28 12.16 0.91 -0.51
C TYR A 28 12.52 -0.20 0.47
N ASP A 29 13.75 -0.67 0.40
CA ASP A 29 14.36 -1.56 1.38
C ASP A 29 15.05 -0.70 2.44
N ALA A 30 14.43 -0.63 3.62
CA ALA A 30 14.90 0.22 4.71
C ALA A 30 16.17 -0.29 5.39
N LEU A 31 16.37 -1.62 5.46
CA LEU A 31 17.54 -2.20 6.12
C LEU A 31 18.79 -2.01 5.25
N GLY A 32 18.65 -2.22 3.94
CA GLY A 32 19.72 -2.02 2.98
C GLY A 32 19.85 -0.59 2.45
N MET A 33 18.91 0.31 2.78
CA MET A 33 18.80 1.67 2.22
C MET A 33 18.79 1.69 0.69
N ARG A 34 18.02 0.79 0.07
CA ARG A 34 17.95 0.66 -1.39
C ARG A 34 16.60 1.07 -1.93
N PHE A 35 16.63 1.77 -3.05
CA PHE A 35 15.46 2.05 -3.88
C PHE A 35 15.54 1.24 -5.15
N ARG A 36 14.40 0.70 -5.57
CA ARG A 36 14.27 0.03 -6.85
C ARG A 36 12.94 0.39 -7.49
N GLU A 37 13.00 0.74 -8.77
CA GLU A 37 11.83 0.93 -9.61
C GLU A 37 11.54 -0.35 -10.39
N VAL A 38 10.27 -0.74 -10.43
CA VAL A 38 9.77 -1.83 -11.27
C VAL A 38 8.68 -1.29 -12.16
N ARG A 39 8.78 -1.52 -13.48
CA ARG A 39 7.72 -1.15 -14.42
C ARG A 39 6.52 -2.06 -14.21
N LEU A 40 5.37 -1.47 -13.93
CA LEU A 40 4.10 -2.17 -13.76
C LEU A 40 3.28 -2.04 -15.04
N ARG A 41 2.98 -3.18 -15.67
CA ARG A 41 2.10 -3.23 -16.85
C ARG A 41 0.70 -3.62 -16.44
N ARG A 42 -0.30 -3.01 -17.08
CA ARG A 42 -1.70 -3.46 -16.93
C ARG A 42 -1.80 -4.90 -17.39
N ASP A 43 -2.50 -5.71 -16.60
CA ASP A 43 -2.93 -7.04 -17.03
C ASP A 43 -4.21 -6.90 -17.86
N PRO A 44 -4.20 -7.30 -19.15
CA PRO A 44 -5.41 -7.27 -19.99
C PRO A 44 -6.56 -8.11 -19.41
N LYS A 45 -6.25 -9.12 -18.60
CA LYS A 45 -7.24 -10.01 -17.95
C LYS A 45 -7.66 -9.53 -16.55
N CYS A 46 -7.20 -8.35 -16.10
CA CYS A 46 -7.58 -7.82 -14.80
C CYS A 46 -9.11 -7.68 -14.72
N PRO A 47 -9.79 -8.31 -13.73
CA PRO A 47 -11.25 -8.25 -13.62
C PRO A 47 -11.77 -6.85 -13.27
N LEU A 48 -10.90 -5.93 -12.84
CA LEU A 48 -11.24 -4.56 -12.50
C LEU A 48 -11.00 -3.56 -13.65
N CYS A 49 -9.84 -3.62 -14.31
CA CYS A 49 -9.43 -2.61 -15.29
C CYS A 49 -8.87 -3.18 -16.61
N GLY A 50 -9.05 -4.48 -16.83
CA GLY A 50 -8.70 -5.18 -18.06
C GLY A 50 -9.65 -4.87 -19.22
N THR A 51 -9.54 -5.62 -20.32
CA THR A 51 -10.35 -5.38 -21.53
C THR A 51 -11.81 -5.83 -21.38
N SER A 52 -12.11 -6.71 -20.44
CA SER A 52 -13.47 -7.16 -20.09
C SER A 52 -13.64 -7.16 -18.56
N PRO A 53 -13.91 -6.00 -17.93
CA PRO A 53 -14.08 -5.91 -16.48
C PRO A 53 -15.34 -6.64 -16.00
N THR A 54 -15.18 -7.47 -14.97
CA THR A 54 -16.29 -8.15 -14.28
C THR A 54 -16.63 -7.48 -12.95
N ILE A 55 -15.68 -6.82 -12.31
CA ILE A 55 -15.89 -5.99 -11.12
C ILE A 55 -16.32 -4.60 -11.59
N LYS A 56 -17.56 -4.23 -11.30
CA LYS A 56 -18.17 -2.96 -11.77
C LYS A 56 -18.41 -1.94 -10.65
N ASP A 57 -18.42 -2.39 -9.40
CA ASP A 57 -18.53 -1.52 -8.23
C ASP A 57 -17.77 -2.12 -7.04
N LEU A 58 -17.64 -1.30 -5.99
CA LEU A 58 -17.02 -1.68 -4.71
C LEU A 58 -18.04 -1.59 -3.57
N ALA A 59 -19.33 -1.75 -3.87
CA ALA A 59 -20.41 -1.54 -2.90
C ALA A 59 -20.28 -2.44 -1.65
N ILE A 60 -19.61 -3.59 -1.79
CA ILE A 60 -19.25 -4.49 -0.69
C ILE A 60 -18.43 -3.82 0.43
N HIS A 61 -17.71 -2.73 0.13
CA HIS A 61 -16.89 -1.99 1.10
C HIS A 61 -17.54 -0.69 1.60
N ARG A 62 -18.75 -0.36 1.14
CA ARG A 62 -19.43 0.91 1.46
C ARG A 62 -19.61 1.15 2.96
N ASN A 63 -19.70 0.08 3.76
CA ASN A 63 -19.95 0.16 5.19
C ASN A 63 -18.65 0.09 6.04
N GLY A 64 -17.46 -0.05 5.43
CA GLY A 64 -16.19 -0.25 6.13
C GLY A 64 -15.27 0.98 6.21
N ALA A 65 -15.68 2.11 5.63
CA ALA A 65 -14.83 3.32 5.52
C ALA A 65 -14.49 3.97 6.87
N GLY A 66 -15.24 3.67 7.95
CA GLY A 66 -14.98 4.19 9.29
C GLY A 66 -13.85 3.47 10.04
N ALA A 67 -13.63 2.18 9.79
CA ALA A 67 -12.77 1.35 10.65
C ALA A 67 -11.27 1.40 10.29
N ALA A 68 -10.92 1.86 9.09
CA ALA A 68 -9.53 1.76 8.61
C ALA A 68 -8.58 2.80 9.24
N CYS A 69 -9.10 3.92 9.73
CA CYS A 69 -8.33 5.01 10.34
C CYS A 69 -8.74 5.28 11.79
N GLU A 70 -9.60 4.45 12.38
CA GLU A 70 -10.00 4.62 13.78
C GLU A 70 -8.83 4.17 14.66
N ALA A 71 -7.97 5.13 15.01
CA ALA A 71 -7.01 4.93 16.06
C ALA A 71 -7.81 4.66 17.34
N SER A 72 -7.78 3.40 17.81
CA SER A 72 -8.33 3.06 19.12
C SER A 72 -7.68 3.98 20.17
N PRO A 73 -8.46 4.72 20.98
CA PRO A 73 -7.94 5.76 21.86
C PRO A 73 -7.03 5.24 23.00
N ASP A 74 -6.78 3.92 23.10
CA ASP A 74 -6.10 3.32 24.25
C ASP A 74 -4.74 2.64 23.96
N ASN A 75 -4.13 2.81 22.78
CA ASN A 75 -2.86 2.12 22.49
C ASN A 75 -1.58 2.83 22.99
N HIS A 76 -1.65 3.38 24.20
CA HIS A 76 -0.49 3.75 25.00
C HIS A 76 -0.31 2.78 26.18
N ARG A 77 -0.01 1.50 25.90
CA ARG A 77 0.75 0.63 26.81
C ARG A 77 1.18 -0.69 26.17
N GLU A 78 2.48 -0.76 25.88
CA GLU A 78 3.37 -1.91 26.09
C GLU A 78 2.96 -3.28 25.52
N ALA A 79 3.56 -3.65 24.39
CA ALA A 79 3.91 -5.03 24.11
C ALA A 79 5.44 -5.15 24.11
N ALA A 80 6.00 -5.18 25.32
CA ALA A 80 7.30 -5.76 25.56
C ALA A 80 7.35 -7.20 25.01
N ALA A 81 8.54 -7.60 24.61
CA ALA A 81 8.89 -8.86 23.99
C ALA A 81 8.15 -10.11 24.52
N ALA A 82 7.66 -10.96 23.61
CA ALA A 82 7.45 -12.38 23.88
C ALA A 82 7.85 -13.20 22.65
N GLY A 83 8.93 -13.97 22.80
CA GLY A 83 9.54 -14.75 21.74
C GLY A 83 8.66 -15.89 21.22
N VAL A 84 8.82 -16.19 19.94
CA VAL A 84 8.31 -17.41 19.32
C VAL A 84 9.26 -18.54 19.68
N THR A 85 8.83 -19.46 20.54
CA THR A 85 9.43 -20.80 20.64
C THR A 85 8.62 -21.76 19.78
N PRO A 86 9.26 -22.63 18.98
CA PRO A 86 8.56 -23.61 18.17
C PRO A 86 8.04 -24.75 19.06
N LYS A 87 6.75 -25.05 18.94
CA LYS A 87 6.08 -26.16 19.62
C LYS A 87 6.52 -27.49 19.01
N ALA A 88 7.24 -28.31 19.77
CA ALA A 88 7.48 -29.71 19.47
C ALA A 88 6.23 -30.56 19.75
N GLY A 89 6.04 -31.63 18.97
CA GLY A 89 5.26 -32.79 19.39
C GLY A 89 4.40 -33.42 18.29
N GLY A 90 4.76 -34.65 17.91
CA GLY A 90 4.01 -35.55 17.03
C GLY A 90 4.92 -36.61 16.45
#